data_AF-A0A059X2Q6-F1
#
_entry.id   AF-A0A059X2Q6-F1
#
_cell.length_a   1.000
_cell.length_b   1.000
_cell.length_c   1.000
_cell.angle_alpha   90.00
_cell.angle_beta   90.00
_cell.angle_gamma   90.00
#
_symmetry.space_group_name_H-M   'P 1'
#
loop_
_entity.id
_entity.type
_entity.pdbx_description
1 polymer ?
#
loop_
_entity_poly.entity_id
_entity_poly.type
_entity_poly.pdbx_seq_one_letter_code
_entity_poly.pdbx_strand_id
1 'polypeptide(L)'
;MVETMSRVTRVTRDLTVQLGRAPTSEEVAAVMSEDPRTPMTAERVEEIRRFDRQPVSLETPVGDEGDAELGDLIEDRDAVSPLDAVADRMLKEQLASVLNSLDGREQRVLRLRFGLDDGHARTLEEVGREFGLTRERIRQIESQALRKLRHPSRSRKLREFAA
;
A
#
# COMPACT_ATOMS: atom_id res chain seq x y z
N MET A 1 -1.63 -3.55 29.62
CA MET A 1 -1.51 -4.49 28.49
C MET A 1 -0.70 -5.74 28.86
N VAL A 2 0.50 -5.61 29.44
CA VAL A 2 1.27 -6.79 29.92
C VAL A 2 0.49 -7.59 30.99
N GLU A 3 -0.14 -6.89 31.94
CA GLU A 3 -0.95 -7.51 32.98
C GLU A 3 -2.18 -8.25 32.43
N THR A 4 -2.84 -7.70 31.41
CA THR A 4 -3.98 -8.34 30.73
C THR A 4 -3.54 -9.56 29.91
N MET A 5 -2.37 -9.51 29.25
CA MET A 5 -1.77 -10.67 28.57
C MET A 5 -1.48 -11.79 29.57
N SER A 6 -0.80 -11.47 30.67
CA SER A 6 -0.48 -12.46 31.73
C SER A 6 -1.74 -13.09 32.35
N ARG A 7 -2.83 -12.32 32.49
CA ARG A 7 -4.13 -12.84 32.94
C ARG A 7 -4.76 -13.78 31.92
N VAL A 8 -4.78 -13.42 30.64
CA VAL A 8 -5.28 -14.28 29.56
C VAL A 8 -4.49 -15.59 29.47
N THR A 9 -3.16 -15.55 29.62
CA THR A 9 -2.31 -16.75 29.63
C THR A 9 -2.60 -17.64 30.83
N ARG A 10 -2.85 -17.06 32.02
CA ARG A 10 -3.23 -17.80 33.24
C ARG A 10 -4.58 -18.50 33.07
N VAL A 11 -5.62 -17.76 32.68
CA VAL A 11 -6.96 -18.31 32.45
C VAL A 11 -6.95 -19.40 31.38
N THR A 12 -6.19 -19.20 30.29
CA THR A 12 -6.04 -20.21 29.25
C THR A 12 -5.42 -21.50 29.81
N ARG A 13 -4.41 -21.42 30.68
CA ARG A 13 -3.81 -22.60 31.33
C ARG A 13 -4.79 -23.30 32.28
N ASP A 14 -5.48 -22.53 33.12
CA ASP A 14 -6.44 -23.08 34.09
C ASP A 14 -7.58 -23.82 33.38
N LEU A 15 -8.14 -23.22 32.32
CA LEU A 15 -9.16 -23.86 31.48
C LEU A 15 -8.64 -25.08 30.73
N THR A 16 -7.37 -25.07 30.30
CA THR A 16 -6.76 -26.25 29.64
C THR A 16 -6.71 -27.45 30.58
N VAL A 17 -6.36 -27.23 31.86
CA VAL A 17 -6.34 -28.28 32.88
C VAL A 17 -7.76 -28.78 33.18
N GLN A 18 -8.74 -27.88 33.28
CA GLN A 18 -10.13 -28.24 33.59
C GLN A 18 -10.84 -28.97 32.45
N LEU A 19 -10.63 -28.53 31.21
CA LEU A 19 -11.33 -29.06 30.03
C LEU A 19 -10.60 -30.26 29.40
N GLY A 20 -9.33 -30.49 29.75
CA GLY A 20 -8.48 -31.51 29.11
C GLY A 20 -8.19 -31.23 27.64
N ARG A 21 -8.52 -30.04 27.14
CA ARG A 21 -8.31 -29.56 25.77
C ARG A 21 -7.98 -28.07 25.76
N ALA A 22 -7.45 -27.57 24.65
CA ALA A 22 -7.27 -26.14 24.47
C ALA A 22 -8.64 -25.39 24.50
N PRO A 23 -8.77 -24.31 25.29
CA PRO A 23 -10.00 -23.53 25.38
C PRO A 23 -10.16 -22.59 24.18
N THR A 24 -11.41 -22.36 23.78
CA THR A 24 -11.76 -21.42 22.71
C THR A 24 -11.59 -19.98 23.18
N SER A 25 -11.48 -19.03 22.23
CA SER A 25 -11.40 -17.60 22.55
C SER A 25 -12.63 -17.09 23.30
N GLU A 26 -13.81 -17.67 23.03
CA GLU A 26 -15.06 -17.36 23.73
C GLU A 26 -15.06 -17.84 25.19
N GLU A 27 -14.57 -19.07 25.44
CA GLU A 27 -14.47 -19.64 26.79
C GLU A 27 -13.53 -18.81 27.68
N VAL A 28 -12.41 -18.35 27.13
CA VAL A 28 -11.46 -17.48 27.84
C VAL A 28 -12.04 -16.09 28.07
N ALA A 29 -12.76 -15.53 27.09
CA ALA A 29 -13.39 -14.23 27.19
C ALA A 29 -14.52 -14.20 28.24
N ALA A 30 -15.30 -15.27 28.35
CA ALA A 30 -16.36 -15.42 29.34
C ALA A 30 -15.81 -15.33 30.77
N VAL A 31 -14.77 -16.13 31.08
CA VAL A 31 -14.12 -16.12 32.41
C VAL A 31 -13.45 -14.77 32.69
N MET A 32 -12.85 -14.14 31.67
CA MET A 32 -12.21 -12.84 31.85
C MET A 32 -13.20 -11.69 32.04
N SER A 33 -14.43 -11.83 31.54
CA SER A 33 -15.50 -10.85 31.69
C SER A 33 -16.21 -10.92 33.04
N GLU A 34 -15.89 -11.90 33.90
CA GLU A 34 -16.38 -11.96 35.27
C GLU A 34 -15.83 -10.81 36.14
N ASP A 35 -14.69 -10.22 35.76
CA ASP A 35 -14.16 -9.00 36.38
C ASP A 35 -14.86 -7.76 35.78
N PRO A 36 -15.70 -7.04 36.56
CA PRO A 36 -16.45 -5.88 36.07
C PRO A 36 -15.56 -4.73 35.57
N ARG A 37 -14.27 -4.73 35.94
CA ARG A 37 -13.32 -3.69 35.54
C ARG A 37 -12.73 -3.93 34.16
N THR A 38 -12.84 -5.14 33.60
CA THR A 38 -12.21 -5.51 32.33
C THR A 38 -13.12 -6.42 31.49
N PRO A 39 -14.23 -5.90 30.92
CA PRO A 39 -15.04 -6.67 29.99
C PRO A 39 -14.19 -7.14 28.80
N MET A 40 -14.25 -8.43 28.49
CA MET A 40 -13.37 -9.09 27.52
C MET A 40 -14.19 -9.77 26.43
N THR A 41 -13.92 -9.45 25.17
CA THR A 41 -14.55 -10.13 24.02
C THR A 41 -13.62 -11.21 23.46
N ALA A 42 -14.19 -12.19 22.76
CA ALA A 42 -13.41 -13.22 22.08
C ALA A 42 -12.41 -12.62 21.08
N GLU A 43 -12.82 -11.60 20.34
CA GLU A 43 -11.96 -10.83 19.42
C GLU A 43 -10.77 -10.20 20.14
N ARG A 44 -11.00 -9.61 21.32
CA ARG A 44 -9.93 -9.01 22.12
C ARG A 44 -8.96 -10.05 22.67
N VAL A 45 -9.44 -11.25 23.04
CA VAL A 45 -8.59 -12.39 23.43
C VAL A 45 -7.72 -12.84 22.25
N GLU A 46 -8.26 -12.89 21.04
CA GLU A 46 -7.48 -13.24 19.85
C GLU A 46 -6.40 -12.21 19.54
N GLU A 47 -6.74 -10.93 19.66
CA GLU A 47 -5.79 -9.84 19.46
C GLU A 47 -4.64 -9.91 20.48
N ILE A 48 -4.96 -10.13 21.75
CA ILE A 48 -3.98 -10.35 22.83
C ILE A 48 -3.09 -11.55 22.53
N ARG A 49 -3.66 -12.67 22.07
CA ARG A 49 -2.90 -13.86 21.66
C ARG A 49 -1.99 -13.62 20.46
N ARG A 50 -2.35 -12.72 19.54
CA ARG A 50 -1.46 -12.34 18.42
C ARG A 50 -0.25 -11.56 18.92
N PHE A 51 -0.43 -10.67 19.89
CA PHE A 51 0.67 -9.89 20.47
C PHE A 51 1.60 -10.71 21.38
N ASP A 52 1.11 -11.79 21.99
CA ASP A 52 1.91 -12.67 22.85
C ASP A 52 2.83 -13.62 22.07
N ARG A 53 2.75 -13.62 20.73
CA ARG A 53 3.66 -14.41 19.90
C ARG A 53 5.06 -13.80 19.97
N GLN A 54 6.00 -14.57 20.51
CA GLN A 54 7.41 -14.18 20.45
C GLN A 54 7.89 -14.18 19.00
N PRO A 55 8.65 -13.16 18.57
CA PRO A 55 9.25 -13.15 17.26
C PRO A 55 10.20 -14.34 17.12
N VAL A 56 10.21 -14.96 15.95
CA VAL A 56 11.15 -16.02 15.60
C VAL A 56 12.41 -15.36 15.03
N SER A 57 13.59 -15.89 15.35
CA SER A 57 14.84 -15.39 14.79
C SER A 57 14.88 -15.65 13.29
N LEU A 58 15.33 -14.67 12.50
CA LEU A 58 15.60 -14.88 11.08
C LEU A 58 16.74 -15.88 10.86
N GLU A 59 17.67 -15.97 11.80
CA GLU A 59 18.79 -16.93 11.80
C GLU A 59 18.36 -18.35 12.22
N THR A 60 17.05 -18.60 12.38
CA THR A 60 16.56 -19.94 12.73
C THR A 60 16.84 -20.88 11.54
N PRO A 61 17.64 -21.95 11.70
CA PRO A 61 17.93 -22.88 10.63
C PRO A 61 16.64 -23.62 10.23
N VAL A 62 16.47 -23.83 8.93
CA VAL A 62 15.33 -24.48 8.31
C VAL A 62 15.79 -25.60 7.37
N GLY A 63 15.06 -26.72 7.39
CA GLY A 63 15.43 -27.94 6.66
C GLY A 63 16.29 -28.91 7.47
N ASP A 64 16.36 -30.17 7.02
CA ASP A 64 17.04 -31.25 7.75
C ASP A 64 18.57 -31.11 7.77
N GLU A 65 19.14 -30.44 6.78
CA GLU A 65 20.60 -30.24 6.64
C GLU A 65 21.08 -28.91 7.26
N GLY A 66 20.16 -28.01 7.65
CA GLY A 66 20.49 -26.75 8.32
C GLY A 66 21.20 -25.70 7.45
N ASP A 67 21.25 -25.91 6.13
CA ASP A 67 21.96 -25.05 5.17
C ASP A 67 21.21 -23.75 4.82
N ALA A 68 19.98 -23.56 5.29
CA ALA A 68 19.17 -22.38 5.03
C ALA A 68 18.68 -21.75 6.34
N GLU A 69 18.67 -20.42 6.41
CA GLU A 69 18.08 -19.68 7.51
C GLU A 69 16.65 -19.23 7.15
N LEU A 70 15.80 -19.04 8.15
CA LEU A 70 14.42 -18.59 7.94
C LEU A 70 14.37 -17.26 7.17
N GLY A 71 15.32 -16.37 7.42
CA GLY A 71 15.45 -15.08 6.76
C GLY A 71 15.69 -15.18 5.25
N ASP A 72 16.43 -16.18 4.80
CA ASP A 72 16.75 -16.38 3.37
C ASP A 72 15.50 -16.73 2.54
N LEU A 73 14.44 -17.20 3.20
CA LEU A 73 13.18 -17.59 2.56
C LEU A 73 12.14 -16.46 2.54
N ILE A 74 12.42 -15.31 3.16
CA ILE A 74 11.49 -14.18 3.20
C ILE A 74 11.70 -13.31 1.97
N GLU A 75 10.70 -13.33 1.08
CA GLU A 75 10.65 -12.43 -0.06
C GLU A 75 10.50 -10.96 0.39
N ASP A 76 11.31 -10.08 -0.21
CA ASP A 76 11.08 -8.65 -0.14
C ASP A 76 9.91 -8.26 -1.05
N ARG A 77 8.74 -8.07 -0.44
CA ARG A 77 7.50 -7.71 -1.15
C ARG A 77 7.47 -6.25 -1.60
N ASP A 78 8.39 -5.43 -1.10
CA ASP A 78 8.54 -4.02 -1.48
C ASP A 78 9.58 -3.82 -2.59
N ALA A 79 10.31 -4.88 -2.96
CA ALA A 79 11.27 -4.85 -4.04
C ALA A 79 10.59 -4.59 -5.40
N VAL A 80 11.09 -3.58 -6.13
CA VAL A 80 10.62 -3.27 -7.47
C VAL A 80 11.16 -4.33 -8.44
N SER A 81 10.26 -5.00 -9.16
CA SER A 81 10.64 -5.93 -10.23
C SER A 81 11.47 -5.20 -11.31
N PRO A 82 12.59 -5.78 -11.77
CA PRO A 82 13.36 -5.21 -12.87
C PRO A 82 12.52 -5.00 -14.15
N LEU A 83 11.52 -5.86 -14.39
CA LEU A 83 10.60 -5.71 -15.51
C LEU A 83 9.73 -4.47 -15.36
N ASP A 84 9.19 -4.25 -14.16
CA ASP A 84 8.35 -3.08 -13.85
C ASP A 84 9.17 -1.79 -13.95
N ALA A 85 10.41 -1.79 -13.43
CA ALA A 85 11.31 -0.66 -13.54
C ALA A 85 11.62 -0.28 -15.00
N VAL A 86 11.81 -1.27 -15.87
CA VAL A 86 12.01 -1.05 -17.31
C VAL A 86 10.73 -0.55 -17.97
N ALA A 87 9.58 -1.15 -17.65
CA ALA A 87 8.28 -0.74 -18.19
C ALA A 87 7.96 0.73 -17.84
N ASP A 88 8.19 1.13 -16.59
CA ASP A 88 8.02 2.50 -16.10
C ASP A 88 8.92 3.49 -16.83
N ARG A 89 10.19 3.11 -17.06
CA ARG A 89 11.13 3.94 -17.81
C ARG A 89 10.66 4.11 -19.25
N MET A 90 10.27 3.02 -19.92
CA MET A 90 9.76 3.05 -21.29
C MET A 90 8.50 3.92 -21.39
N LEU A 91 7.58 3.82 -20.42
CA LEU A 91 6.39 4.65 -20.35
C LEU A 91 6.74 6.14 -20.24
N LYS A 92 7.67 6.50 -19.34
CA LYS A 92 8.14 7.89 -19.17
C LYS A 92 8.74 8.45 -20.46
N GLU A 93 9.57 7.68 -21.14
CA GLU A 93 10.20 8.07 -22.42
C GLU A 93 9.15 8.29 -23.53
N GLN A 94 8.19 7.36 -23.67
CA GLN A 94 7.11 7.49 -24.66
C GLN A 94 6.16 8.65 -24.34
N LEU A 95 5.81 8.84 -23.06
CA LEU A 95 5.00 9.97 -22.61
C LEU A 95 5.70 11.30 -22.92
N ALA A 96 7.00 11.41 -22.63
CA ALA A 96 7.78 12.59 -22.96
C ALA A 96 7.80 12.87 -24.47
N SER A 97 8.01 11.84 -25.29
CA SER A 97 7.96 11.94 -26.77
C SER A 97 6.62 12.47 -27.27
N VAL A 98 5.52 11.94 -26.72
CA VAL A 98 4.16 12.35 -27.10
C VAL A 98 3.85 13.78 -26.65
N LEU A 99 4.24 14.17 -25.43
CA LEU A 99 4.06 15.52 -24.92
C LEU A 99 4.86 16.56 -25.71
N ASN A 100 6.07 16.23 -26.15
CA ASN A 100 6.91 17.10 -26.99
C ASN A 100 6.30 17.35 -28.38
N SER A 101 5.26 16.61 -28.78
CA SER A 101 4.52 16.86 -30.03
C SER A 101 3.38 17.87 -29.88
N LEU A 102 3.10 18.34 -28.66
CA LEU A 102 2.15 19.41 -28.38
C LEU A 102 2.83 20.78 -28.48
N ASP A 103 2.03 21.84 -28.50
CA ASP A 103 2.57 23.19 -28.37
C ASP A 103 3.19 23.38 -26.97
N GLY A 104 4.24 24.21 -26.85
CA GLY A 104 4.98 24.39 -25.59
C GLY A 104 4.09 24.86 -24.43
N ARG A 105 3.02 25.61 -24.71
CA ARG A 105 2.04 26.03 -23.70
C ARG A 105 1.16 24.87 -23.24
N GLU A 106 0.68 24.05 -24.18
CA GLU A 106 -0.13 22.85 -23.89
C GLU A 106 0.66 21.83 -23.08
N GLN A 107 1.91 21.56 -23.49
CA GLN A 107 2.83 20.67 -22.79
C GLN A 107 3.04 21.11 -21.34
N ARG A 108 3.33 22.39 -21.11
CA ARG A 108 3.61 22.92 -19.78
C ARG A 108 2.36 22.88 -18.88
N VAL A 109 1.18 23.20 -19.42
CA VAL A 109 -0.09 23.07 -18.69
C VAL A 109 -0.33 21.63 -18.25
N LEU A 110 -0.13 20.64 -19.13
CA LEU A 110 -0.31 19.22 -18.76
C LEU A 110 0.72 18.74 -17.74
N ARG A 111 2.00 19.09 -17.90
CA ARG A 111 3.07 18.71 -16.94
C ARG A 111 2.77 19.19 -15.53
N LEU A 112 2.34 20.44 -15.38
CA LEU A 112 1.98 21.03 -14.10
C LEU A 112 0.66 20.46 -13.53
N ARG A 113 -0.34 20.28 -14.39
CA ARG A 113 -1.66 19.75 -13.99
C ARG A 113 -1.55 18.35 -13.41
N PHE A 114 -0.71 17.50 -14.01
CA PHE A 114 -0.55 16.09 -13.63
C PHE A 114 0.72 15.80 -12.82
N GLY A 115 1.52 16.81 -12.48
CA GLY A 115 2.75 16.63 -11.69
C GLY A 115 3.77 15.72 -12.36
N LEU A 116 3.91 15.79 -13.69
CA LEU A 116 4.72 14.84 -14.46
C LEU A 116 6.23 15.00 -14.25
N ASP A 117 6.66 16.16 -13.74
CA ASP A 117 8.07 16.49 -13.50
C ASP A 117 8.44 16.43 -12.01
N ASP A 118 7.56 16.90 -11.11
CA ASP A 118 7.81 17.04 -9.68
C ASP A 118 6.94 16.12 -8.80
N GLY A 119 6.03 15.34 -9.38
CA GLY A 119 5.09 14.47 -8.66
C GLY A 119 3.90 15.22 -8.02
N HIS A 120 3.83 16.55 -8.15
CA HIS A 120 2.82 17.36 -7.47
C HIS A 120 1.79 17.89 -8.47
N ALA A 121 0.64 17.22 -8.52
CA ALA A 121 -0.46 17.64 -9.38
C ALA A 121 -1.07 18.98 -8.90
N ARG A 122 -1.10 19.97 -9.80
CA ARG A 122 -1.69 21.29 -9.52
C ARG A 122 -3.14 21.36 -9.96
N THR A 123 -3.94 22.15 -9.26
CA THR A 123 -5.32 22.47 -9.65
C THR A 123 -5.36 23.41 -10.85
N LEU A 124 -6.51 23.46 -11.55
CA LEU A 124 -6.72 24.39 -12.67
C LEU A 124 -6.52 25.86 -12.25
N GLU A 125 -6.83 26.19 -11.00
CA GLU A 125 -6.69 27.54 -10.48
C GLU A 125 -5.21 27.89 -10.21
N GLU A 126 -4.45 26.97 -9.61
CA GLU A 126 -3.01 27.15 -9.37
C GLU A 126 -2.24 27.28 -10.68
N VAL A 127 -2.53 26.42 -11.66
CA VAL A 127 -1.96 26.55 -13.01
C VAL A 127 -2.43 27.87 -13.64
N GLY A 128 -3.68 28.29 -13.42
CA GLY A 128 -4.17 29.58 -13.90
C GLY A 128 -3.35 30.76 -13.37
N ARG A 129 -3.07 30.77 -12.07
CA ARG A 129 -2.24 31.82 -11.43
C ARG A 129 -0.83 31.87 -12.01
N GLU A 130 -0.21 30.74 -12.25
CA GLU A 130 1.15 30.66 -12.82
C GLU A 130 1.22 31.18 -14.28
N PHE A 131 0.17 30.95 -15.08
CA PHE A 131 0.11 31.40 -16.46
C PHE A 131 -0.56 32.77 -16.66
N GLY A 132 -1.01 33.43 -15.58
CA GLY A 132 -1.80 34.66 -15.65
C GLY A 132 -3.12 34.49 -16.41
N LEU A 133 -3.73 33.31 -16.30
CA LEU A 133 -4.97 32.93 -17.00
C LEU A 133 -6.09 32.59 -16.02
N THR A 134 -7.33 32.70 -16.51
CA THR A 134 -8.49 32.21 -15.77
C THR A 134 -8.51 30.69 -15.70
N ARG A 135 -9.13 30.15 -14.65
CA ARG A 135 -9.39 28.71 -14.48
C ARG A 135 -10.01 28.08 -15.72
N GLU A 136 -11.04 28.72 -16.29
CA GLU A 136 -11.72 28.18 -17.48
C GLU A 136 -10.81 28.17 -18.70
N ARG A 137 -9.91 29.16 -18.83
CA ARG A 137 -8.96 29.16 -19.94
C ARG A 137 -7.96 28.00 -19.84
N ILE A 138 -7.49 27.66 -18.63
CA ILE A 138 -6.65 26.46 -18.42
C ILE A 138 -7.43 25.19 -18.77
N ARG A 139 -8.70 25.08 -18.33
CA ARG A 139 -9.57 23.94 -18.66
C ARG A 139 -9.73 23.74 -20.16
N GLN A 140 -9.88 24.83 -20.93
CA GLN A 140 -9.95 24.78 -22.39
C GLN A 140 -8.65 24.27 -23.01
N ILE A 141 -7.50 24.79 -22.56
CA ILE A 141 -6.17 24.36 -23.03
C ILE A 141 -5.96 22.86 -22.75
N GLU A 142 -6.28 22.41 -21.53
CA GLU A 142 -6.21 21.00 -21.15
C GLU A 142 -7.09 20.13 -22.07
N SER A 143 -8.35 20.50 -22.23
CA SER A 143 -9.30 19.75 -23.06
C SER A 143 -8.83 19.65 -24.52
N GLN A 144 -8.28 20.74 -25.06
CA GLN A 144 -7.75 20.80 -26.41
C GLN A 144 -6.49 19.93 -26.56
N ALA A 145 -5.58 19.98 -25.58
CA ALA A 145 -4.37 19.16 -25.56
C ALA A 145 -4.71 17.66 -25.44
N LEU A 146 -5.61 17.28 -24.54
CA LEU A 146 -6.08 15.90 -24.41
C LEU A 146 -6.76 15.40 -25.68
N ARG A 147 -7.55 16.25 -26.36
CA ARG A 147 -8.13 15.91 -27.67
C ARG A 147 -7.05 15.63 -28.72
N LYS A 148 -5.99 16.45 -28.76
CA LYS A 148 -4.83 16.23 -29.65
C LYS A 148 -4.09 14.93 -29.34
N LEU A 149 -3.96 14.57 -28.07
CA LEU A 149 -3.31 13.34 -27.61
C LEU A 149 -4.13 12.07 -27.91
N ARG A 150 -5.47 12.18 -27.90
CA ARG A 150 -6.38 11.06 -28.23
C ARG A 150 -6.32 10.62 -29.69
N HIS A 151 -5.81 11.46 -30.59
CA HIS A 151 -5.70 11.12 -32.01
C HIS A 151 -4.85 9.84 -32.23
N PRO A 152 -5.26 8.88 -33.10
CA PRO A 152 -4.61 7.58 -33.25
C PRO A 152 -3.10 7.62 -33.48
N SER A 153 -2.60 8.64 -34.18
CA SER A 153 -1.16 8.82 -34.44
C SER A 153 -0.32 8.99 -33.17
N ARG A 154 -0.90 9.54 -32.10
CA ARG A 154 -0.25 9.74 -30.81
C ARG A 154 -0.68 8.68 -29.79
N SER A 155 -1.98 8.38 -29.73
CA SER A 155 -2.54 7.45 -28.74
C SER A 155 -2.13 5.99 -28.94
N ARG A 156 -1.73 5.58 -30.15
CA ARG A 156 -1.24 4.20 -30.38
C ARG A 156 0.04 3.91 -29.58
N LYS A 157 0.95 4.88 -29.46
CA LYS A 157 2.22 4.74 -28.72
C LYS A 157 2.03 4.55 -27.22
N LEU A 158 0.93 5.08 -26.66
CA LEU A 158 0.63 4.99 -25.23
C LEU A 158 -0.35 3.85 -24.90
N ARG A 159 -1.06 3.32 -25.91
CA ARG A 159 -2.06 2.25 -25.70
C ARG A 159 -1.46 0.95 -25.24
N GLU A 160 -0.22 0.66 -25.64
CA GLU A 160 0.50 -0.57 -25.26
C GLU A 160 0.81 -0.62 -23.76
N PHE A 161 0.83 0.53 -23.07
CA PHE A 161 1.05 0.64 -21.63
C PHE A 161 -0.25 0.68 -20.80
N ALA A 162 -1.41 0.67 -21.47
CA ALA A 162 -2.73 0.73 -20.82
C ALA A 162 -3.46 -0.63 -20.80
N ALA A 163 -2.77 -1.69 -21.24
CA ALA A 163 -3.24 -3.08 -21.24
C ALA A 163 -2.66 -3.81 -20.02
#